data_AF-A0A7S2BLR3-F1
#
_entry.id   AF-A0A7S2BLR3-F1
#
_cell.length_a   1.000
_cell.length_b   1.000
_cell.length_c   1.000
_cell.angle_alpha   90.00
_cell.angle_beta   90.00
_cell.angle_gamma   90.00
#
_symmetry.space_group_name_H-M   'P 1'
#
loop_
_entity.id
_entity.type
_entity.pdbx_description
1 polymer ?
#
loop_
_entity_poly.entity_id
_entity_poly.type
_entity_poly.pdbx_seq_one_letter_code
_entity_poly.pdbx_strand_id
1 'polypeptide(L)'
;VILRVRACGVCRSDHHGWRGHDSDVVSHGLPFVPGHELSGEIVEVSGSSSSKFKVGDAVAVPFILSCGACPECDNSRPTTCERQQQPGFTQWGGFAEYVAIPHADRNMCHIPENVSFAAAAAVGCRVTTAYRAVVEQGKLKDNATVAVFGAGGVGLSSVLVAKTFAKNTQVLAMDISEAAL
;
A
#
# COMPACT_ATOMS: atom_id res chain seq x y z
N VAL A 1 16.62 4.68 2.85
CA VAL A 1 16.15 5.02 4.21
C VAL A 1 15.91 3.74 4.97
N ILE A 2 16.31 3.69 6.25
CA ILE A 2 15.94 2.58 7.15
C ILE A 2 14.77 3.04 8.02
N LEU A 3 13.70 2.26 7.98
CA LEU A 3 12.49 2.47 8.76
C LEU A 3 12.49 1.50 9.95
N ARG A 4 12.25 2.00 11.16
CA ARG A 4 11.85 1.16 12.29
C ARG A 4 10.35 0.93 12.18
N VAL A 5 9.96 -0.31 11.94
CA VAL A 5 8.55 -0.68 11.72
C VAL A 5 7.78 -0.50 13.03
N ARG A 6 6.66 0.23 12.96
CA ARG A 6 5.73 0.44 14.07
C ARG A 6 4.46 -0.37 13.91
N ALA A 7 4.00 -0.53 12.66
CA ALA A 7 2.93 -1.44 12.31
C ALA A 7 3.14 -1.99 10.90
N CYS A 8 2.81 -3.27 10.73
CA CYS A 8 2.66 -3.91 9.42
C CYS A 8 1.27 -4.56 9.35
N GLY A 9 0.51 -4.25 8.31
CA GLY A 9 -0.76 -4.93 8.03
C GLY A 9 -0.53 -6.37 7.52
N VAL A 10 -1.61 -7.15 7.50
CA VAL A 10 -1.63 -8.52 6.98
C VAL A 10 -2.69 -8.62 5.90
N CYS A 11 -2.29 -9.07 4.72
CA CYS A 11 -3.16 -9.16 3.55
C CYS A 11 -3.13 -10.57 2.96
N ARG A 12 -4.16 -10.88 2.14
CA ARG A 12 -4.24 -12.15 1.44
C ARG A 12 -3.03 -12.38 0.53
N SER A 13 -2.44 -11.32 -0.02
CA SER A 13 -1.22 -11.42 -0.83
C SER A 13 -0.04 -12.00 -0.04
N ASP A 14 0.12 -11.64 1.24
CA ASP A 14 1.18 -12.22 2.08
C ASP A 14 0.98 -13.74 2.23
N HIS A 15 -0.28 -14.19 2.34
CA HIS A 15 -0.59 -15.61 2.37
C HIS A 15 -0.26 -16.30 1.03
N HIS A 16 -0.53 -15.68 -0.12
CA HIS A 16 -0.14 -16.23 -1.42
C HIS A 16 1.39 -16.39 -1.54
N GLY A 17 2.15 -15.37 -1.10
CA GLY A 17 3.61 -15.45 -1.03
C GLY A 17 4.08 -16.57 -0.10
N TRP A 18 3.54 -16.65 1.12
CA TRP A 18 3.88 -17.69 2.09
C TRP A 18 3.57 -19.12 1.60
N ARG A 19 2.51 -19.30 0.81
CA ARG A 19 2.15 -20.59 0.22
C ARG A 19 2.99 -20.98 -1.00
N GLY A 20 3.89 -20.10 -1.46
CA GLY A 20 4.72 -20.32 -2.65
C GLY A 20 3.93 -20.22 -3.95
N HIS A 21 2.77 -19.55 -3.94
CA HIS A 21 1.98 -19.31 -5.16
C HIS A 21 2.51 -18.13 -5.99
N ASP A 22 3.42 -17.35 -5.41
CA ASP A 22 3.99 -16.16 -6.03
C ASP A 22 5.42 -16.46 -6.51
N SER A 23 5.66 -16.34 -7.81
CA SER A 23 6.95 -16.63 -8.41
C SER A 23 8.04 -15.66 -7.98
N ASP A 24 7.70 -14.42 -7.61
CA ASP A 24 8.68 -13.42 -7.20
C ASP A 24 9.27 -13.78 -5.85
N VAL A 25 8.43 -14.24 -4.92
CA VAL A 25 8.87 -14.75 -3.60
C VAL A 25 9.75 -15.99 -3.78
N VAL A 26 9.36 -16.91 -4.66
CA VAL A 26 10.15 -18.11 -4.95
C VAL A 26 11.50 -17.75 -5.57
N SER A 27 11.51 -16.79 -6.50
CA SER A 27 12.71 -16.35 -7.23
C SER A 27 13.67 -15.55 -6.34
N HIS A 28 13.16 -14.78 -5.39
CA HIS A 28 13.97 -14.10 -4.38
C HIS A 28 14.75 -15.11 -3.53
N GLY A 29 14.14 -16.26 -3.20
CA GLY A 29 14.76 -17.33 -2.43
C GLY A 29 14.66 -17.15 -0.91
N LEU A 30 14.92 -18.24 -0.19
CA LEU A 30 14.84 -18.33 1.28
C LEU A 30 16.23 -18.22 1.94
N PRO A 31 16.34 -17.66 3.16
CA PRO A 31 15.27 -17.13 4.01
C PRO A 31 14.66 -15.83 3.47
N PHE A 32 13.40 -15.58 3.82
CA PHE A 32 12.64 -14.43 3.32
C PHE A 32 11.77 -13.80 4.41
N VAL A 33 11.65 -12.48 4.39
CA VAL A 33 10.84 -11.69 5.33
C VAL A 33 9.64 -11.11 4.57
N PRO A 34 8.40 -11.58 4.81
CA PRO A 34 7.19 -11.02 4.18
C PRO A 34 6.73 -9.69 4.80
N GLY A 35 5.58 -9.18 4.38
CA GLY A 35 4.90 -8.03 4.96
C GLY A 35 5.10 -6.73 4.17
N HIS A 36 4.00 -6.17 3.66
CA HIS A 36 4.04 -5.11 2.65
C HIS A 36 3.17 -3.88 2.95
N GLU A 37 2.42 -3.90 4.04
CA GLU A 37 1.55 -2.80 4.47
C GLU A 37 2.24 -2.05 5.61
N LEU A 38 3.17 -1.15 5.31
CA LEU A 38 4.16 -0.68 6.29
C LEU A 38 3.91 0.74 6.78
N SER A 39 4.15 0.95 8.08
CA SER A 39 4.30 2.27 8.67
C SER A 39 5.33 2.24 9.79
N GLY A 40 6.03 3.36 9.99
CA GLY A 40 7.09 3.41 10.97
C GLY A 40 7.77 4.76 11.08
N GLU A 41 8.88 4.75 11.78
CA GLU A 41 9.70 5.94 12.04
C GLU A 41 11.04 5.81 11.34
N ILE A 42 11.49 6.87 10.69
CA ILE A 42 12.79 6.88 10.03
C ILE A 42 13.90 6.88 11.09
N VAL A 43 14.77 5.88 11.05
CA VAL A 43 15.93 5.79 11.96
C VAL A 43 17.26 6.08 11.27
N GLU A 44 17.32 5.93 9.95
CA GLU A 44 18.52 6.24 9.18
C GLU A 44 18.16 6.76 7.79
N VAL A 45 18.91 7.76 7.35
CA VAL A 45 18.81 8.31 6.01
C VAL A 45 20.19 8.26 5.36
N SER A 46 20.27 7.55 4.24
CA SER A 46 21.50 7.34 3.49
C SER A 46 21.38 7.88 2.07
N GLY A 47 22.50 8.38 1.52
CA GLY A 47 22.57 9.00 0.20
C GLY A 47 22.25 10.50 0.20
N SER A 48 22.45 11.15 -0.96
CA SER A 48 22.34 12.61 -1.13
C SER A 48 20.92 13.12 -1.42
N SER A 49 19.90 12.26 -1.43
CA SER A 49 18.58 12.61 -1.98
C SER A 49 17.55 13.12 -0.98
N SER A 50 17.77 13.02 0.34
CA SER A 50 16.69 13.23 1.31
C SER A 50 16.48 14.69 1.75
N SER A 51 16.09 15.58 0.84
CA SER A 51 15.62 16.92 1.27
C SER A 51 14.23 16.88 1.91
N LYS A 52 13.43 15.83 1.66
CA LYS A 52 12.03 15.73 2.10
C LYS A 52 11.80 14.98 3.41
N PHE A 53 12.78 14.19 3.84
CA PHE A 53 12.65 13.26 4.96
C PHE A 53 13.88 13.31 5.86
N LYS A 54 13.67 13.22 7.17
CA LYS A 54 14.71 13.19 8.19
C LYS A 54 14.44 12.09 9.23
N VAL A 55 15.47 11.77 10.01
CA VAL A 55 15.35 10.87 11.17
C VAL A 55 14.29 11.40 12.13
N GLY A 56 13.43 10.50 12.62
CA GLY A 56 12.30 10.80 13.50
C GLY A 56 10.96 11.03 12.78
N ASP A 57 10.96 11.20 11.46
CA ASP A 57 9.70 11.38 10.72
C ASP A 57 8.86 10.09 10.74
N ALA A 58 7.56 10.25 10.99
CA ALA A 58 6.57 9.17 10.91
C ALA A 58 6.08 9.03 9.47
N VAL A 59 6.25 7.84 8.88
CA VAL A 59 5.95 7.60 7.46
C VAL A 59 5.20 6.30 7.22
N ALA A 60 4.40 6.29 6.16
CA ALA A 60 3.80 5.09 5.58
C ALA A 60 4.42 4.79 4.22
N VAL A 61 4.43 3.50 3.86
CA VAL A 61 5.02 3.00 2.61
C VAL A 61 3.91 2.30 1.80
N PRO A 62 3.70 2.69 0.52
CA PRO A 62 2.77 1.98 -0.34
C PRO A 62 3.32 0.59 -0.71
N PHE A 63 2.44 -0.31 -1.14
CA PHE A 63 2.82 -1.64 -1.59
C PHE A 63 3.84 -1.63 -2.74
N ILE A 64 3.68 -0.69 -3.68
CA ILE A 64 4.50 -0.58 -4.88
C ILE A 64 5.56 0.50 -4.70
N LEU A 65 6.83 0.10 -4.69
CA LEU A 65 7.97 1.02 -4.68
C LEU A 65 8.45 1.24 -6.11
N SER A 66 8.20 2.44 -6.62
CA SER A 66 8.58 2.80 -7.98
C SER A 66 10.10 3.04 -8.09
N CYS A 67 10.69 2.69 -9.24
CA CYS A 67 12.11 2.94 -9.52
C CYS A 67 12.43 4.42 -9.78
N GLY A 68 11.42 5.23 -10.08
CA GLY A 68 11.54 6.67 -10.30
C GLY A 68 12.17 7.11 -11.63
N ALA A 69 12.52 6.19 -12.54
CA ALA A 69 13.26 6.51 -13.77
C ALA A 69 12.86 5.67 -15.00
N CYS A 70 11.77 4.90 -14.94
CA CYS A 70 11.24 4.19 -16.13
C CYS A 70 10.12 5.00 -16.79
N PRO A 71 9.72 4.68 -18.04
CA PRO A 71 8.69 5.43 -18.75
C PRO A 71 7.38 5.58 -17.97
N GLU A 72 6.98 4.57 -17.21
CA GLU A 72 5.80 4.63 -16.34
C GLU A 72 5.96 5.64 -15.19
N CYS A 73 7.15 5.70 -14.58
CA CYS A 73 7.45 6.68 -13.53
C CYS A 73 7.48 8.11 -14.09
N ASP A 74 8.03 8.30 -15.28
CA ASP A 74 8.12 9.62 -15.93
C ASP A 74 6.74 10.14 -16.33
N ASN A 75 5.82 9.22 -16.67
CA ASN A 75 4.43 9.54 -16.96
C ASN A 75 3.52 9.59 -15.72
N SER A 76 4.09 9.72 -14.52
CA SER A 76 3.33 9.79 -13.25
C SER A 76 2.41 8.58 -13.01
N ARG A 77 2.83 7.39 -13.46
CA ARG A 77 2.16 6.11 -13.21
C ARG A 77 3.04 5.19 -12.35
N PRO A 78 3.38 5.58 -11.11
CA PRO A 78 4.28 4.79 -10.26
C PRO A 78 3.73 3.41 -9.91
N THR A 79 2.40 3.23 -9.89
CA THR A 79 1.73 1.96 -9.58
C THR A 79 1.81 0.92 -10.71
N THR A 80 2.30 1.31 -11.89
CA THR A 80 2.52 0.40 -13.03
C THR A 80 4.00 0.36 -13.41
N CYS A 81 4.89 0.74 -12.48
CA CYS A 81 6.33 0.73 -12.71
C CYS A 81 6.82 -0.68 -13.07
N GLU A 82 7.38 -0.82 -14.28
CA GLU A 82 7.92 -2.08 -14.79
C GLU A 82 9.15 -2.59 -14.01
N ARG A 83 9.82 -1.70 -13.27
CA ARG A 83 10.97 -2.00 -12.41
C ARG A 83 10.64 -1.80 -10.93
N GLN A 84 9.37 -2.01 -10.57
CA GLN A 84 8.92 -1.86 -9.19
C GLN A 84 9.62 -2.84 -8.24
N GLN A 85 9.71 -2.46 -6.98
CA GLN A 85 10.00 -3.37 -5.89
C GLN A 85 8.82 -3.41 -4.93
N GLN A 86 8.58 -4.56 -4.32
CA GLN A 86 7.48 -4.80 -3.41
C GLN A 86 8.04 -5.41 -2.11
N PRO A 87 8.00 -4.67 -0.99
CA PRO A 87 8.35 -5.18 0.34
C PRO A 87 7.59 -6.48 0.59
N GLY A 88 8.30 -7.52 0.98
CA GLY A 88 7.70 -8.82 1.25
C GLY A 88 7.31 -9.62 0.01
N PHE A 89 7.76 -9.22 -1.19
CA PHE A 89 7.67 -10.04 -2.41
C PHE A 89 8.99 -10.10 -3.18
N THR A 90 9.45 -8.95 -3.71
CA THR A 90 10.69 -8.85 -4.51
C THR A 90 11.88 -8.33 -3.70
N GLN A 91 11.63 -7.90 -2.46
CA GLN A 91 12.63 -7.47 -1.48
C GLN A 91 12.13 -7.82 -0.07
N TRP A 92 12.99 -7.67 0.94
CA TRP A 92 12.59 -7.91 2.33
C TRP A 92 11.48 -6.94 2.76
N GLY A 93 10.48 -7.50 3.43
CA GLY A 93 9.30 -6.81 3.95
C GLY A 93 9.46 -6.37 5.39
N GLY A 94 8.34 -5.94 5.98
CA GLY A 94 8.31 -5.40 7.35
C GLY A 94 7.58 -6.25 8.38
N PHE A 95 7.46 -7.56 8.17
CA PHE A 95 7.39 -8.49 9.30
C PHE A 95 8.76 -8.61 10.00
N ALA A 96 9.36 -7.47 10.31
CA ALA A 96 10.67 -7.28 10.90
C ALA A 96 10.67 -5.97 11.68
N GLU A 97 11.65 -5.81 12.58
CA GLU A 97 11.82 -4.57 13.36
C GLU A 97 12.29 -3.39 12.50
N TYR A 98 13.04 -3.67 11.43
CA TYR A 98 13.59 -2.68 10.51
C TYR A 98 13.43 -3.13 9.06
N VAL A 99 13.24 -2.17 8.16
CA VAL A 99 13.15 -2.42 6.71
C VAL A 99 13.80 -1.28 5.93
N ALA A 100 14.49 -1.62 4.84
CA ALA A 100 15.09 -0.66 3.94
C ALA A 100 14.09 -0.25 2.85
N ILE A 101 13.88 1.07 2.72
CA ILE A 101 13.04 1.67 1.68
C ILE A 101 13.93 2.41 0.67
N PRO A 102 14.04 1.93 -0.57
CA PRO A 102 14.74 2.62 -1.66
C PRO A 102 13.91 3.77 -2.23
N HIS A 103 14.59 4.76 -2.81
CA HIS A 103 13.96 5.94 -3.45
C HIS A 103 12.89 6.61 -2.57
N ALA A 104 13.22 6.77 -1.28
CA ALA A 104 12.38 7.32 -0.22
C ALA A 104 11.53 8.53 -0.62
N ASP A 105 12.10 9.49 -1.38
CA ASP A 105 11.42 10.73 -1.82
C ASP A 105 10.17 10.50 -2.70
N ARG A 106 9.99 9.28 -3.21
CA ARG A 106 8.86 8.86 -4.05
C ARG A 106 8.03 7.74 -3.45
N ASN A 107 8.62 6.96 -2.54
CA ASN A 107 8.06 5.71 -2.05
C ASN A 107 7.64 5.79 -0.57
N MET A 108 7.48 6.99 -0.02
CA MET A 108 6.99 7.21 1.34
C MET A 108 6.10 8.44 1.40
N CYS A 109 5.19 8.47 2.36
CA CYS A 109 4.40 9.65 2.71
C CYS A 109 4.45 9.91 4.22
N HIS A 110 4.45 11.18 4.62
CA HIS A 110 4.32 11.57 6.02
C HIS A 110 2.97 11.13 6.57
N ILE A 111 2.97 10.59 7.78
CA ILE A 111 1.75 10.26 8.52
C ILE A 111 1.26 11.53 9.22
N PRO A 112 0.00 11.97 9.01
CA PRO A 112 -0.57 13.08 9.76
C PRO A 112 -0.60 12.80 11.27
N GLU A 113 -0.42 13.83 12.11
CA GLU A 113 -0.34 13.67 13.57
C GLU A 113 -1.55 12.95 14.20
N ASN A 114 -2.73 13.06 13.58
CA ASN A 114 -3.96 12.44 14.05
C ASN A 114 -4.19 11.01 13.51
N VAL A 115 -3.24 10.42 12.78
CA VAL A 115 -3.33 9.08 12.21
C VAL A 115 -2.34 8.16 12.90
N SER A 116 -2.84 7.05 13.44
CA SER A 116 -1.97 6.03 14.06
C SER A 116 -1.17 5.26 13.01
N PHE A 117 -0.01 4.70 13.40
CA PHE A 117 0.76 3.78 12.55
C PHE A 117 -0.10 2.62 12.02
N ALA A 118 -0.91 1.99 12.87
CA ALA A 118 -1.78 0.88 12.45
C ALA A 118 -2.78 1.30 11.36
N ALA A 119 -3.40 2.48 11.50
CA ALA A 119 -4.29 3.01 10.47
C ALA A 119 -3.53 3.34 9.18
N ALA A 120 -2.34 3.93 9.29
CA ALA A 120 -1.51 4.29 8.14
C ALA A 120 -1.01 3.05 7.36
N ALA A 121 -0.56 2.00 8.06
CA ALA A 121 -0.17 0.72 7.48
C ALA A 121 -1.31 0.13 6.63
N ALA A 122 -2.53 0.12 7.16
CA ALA A 122 -3.70 -0.42 6.49
C ALA A 122 -4.10 0.33 5.19
N VAL A 123 -3.60 1.55 4.98
CA VAL A 123 -3.85 2.33 3.77
C VAL A 123 -2.97 1.87 2.60
N GLY A 124 -1.73 1.44 2.89
CA GLY A 124 -0.65 1.26 1.89
C GLY A 124 -0.92 0.25 0.77
N CYS A 125 -1.87 -0.67 0.96
CA CYS A 125 -2.26 -1.67 -0.05
C CYS A 125 -3.76 -1.59 -0.37
N ARG A 126 -4.63 -2.17 0.48
CA ARG A 126 -6.06 -2.32 0.15
C ARG A 126 -6.80 -1.01 -0.14
N VAL A 127 -6.42 0.09 0.51
CA VAL A 127 -7.07 1.40 0.31
C VAL A 127 -6.53 2.07 -0.94
N THR A 128 -5.22 2.02 -1.22
CA THR A 128 -4.65 2.56 -2.46
C THR A 128 -5.18 1.83 -3.69
N THR A 129 -5.32 0.50 -3.62
CA THR A 129 -5.99 -0.30 -4.68
C THR A 129 -7.43 0.15 -4.89
N ALA A 130 -8.22 0.30 -3.82
CA ALA A 130 -9.60 0.75 -3.89
C ALA A 130 -9.72 2.19 -4.44
N TYR A 131 -8.82 3.08 -4.01
CA TYR A 131 -8.74 4.46 -4.50
C TYR A 131 -8.52 4.51 -6.01
N ARG A 132 -7.51 3.78 -6.51
CA ARG A 132 -7.26 3.68 -7.94
C ARG A 132 -8.46 3.12 -8.70
N ALA A 133 -9.09 2.06 -8.19
CA ALA A 133 -10.23 1.43 -8.84
C ALA A 133 -11.44 2.38 -8.94
N VAL A 134 -11.81 3.02 -7.82
CA VAL A 134 -13.03 3.84 -7.73
C VAL A 134 -12.83 5.24 -8.31
N VAL A 135 -11.71 5.90 -7.97
CA VAL A 135 -11.49 7.31 -8.28
C VAL A 135 -10.74 7.48 -9.59
N GLU A 136 -9.57 6.87 -9.74
CA GLU A 136 -8.73 7.10 -10.92
C GLU A 136 -9.29 6.42 -12.18
N GLN A 137 -9.65 5.14 -12.06
CA GLN A 137 -10.15 4.34 -13.18
C GLN A 137 -11.66 4.46 -13.34
N GLY A 138 -12.40 4.26 -12.24
CA GLY A 138 -13.86 4.34 -12.21
C GLY A 138 -14.40 5.77 -12.37
N LYS A 139 -13.57 6.80 -12.14
CA LYS A 139 -13.92 8.21 -12.31
C LYS A 139 -15.24 8.58 -11.63
N LEU A 140 -15.44 8.05 -10.42
CA LEU A 140 -16.67 8.22 -9.63
C LEU A 140 -17.14 9.68 -9.59
N LYS A 141 -18.46 9.87 -9.71
CA LYS A 141 -19.13 11.17 -9.70
C LYS A 141 -20.17 11.25 -8.59
N ASP A 142 -20.53 12.47 -8.20
CA ASP A 142 -21.62 12.74 -7.27
C ASP A 142 -22.93 12.11 -7.76
N ASN A 143 -23.76 11.65 -6.82
CA ASN A 143 -25.05 10.98 -7.03
C ASN A 143 -24.97 9.63 -7.77
N ALA A 144 -23.76 9.06 -7.92
CA ALA A 144 -23.61 7.74 -8.53
C ALA A 144 -24.12 6.62 -7.61
N THR A 145 -24.55 5.52 -8.22
CA THR A 145 -24.76 4.24 -7.55
C THR A 145 -23.58 3.31 -7.87
N VAL A 146 -22.95 2.76 -6.84
CA VAL A 146 -21.77 1.89 -6.95
C VAL A 146 -22.11 0.51 -6.42
N ALA A 147 -21.92 -0.51 -7.25
CA ALA A 147 -22.01 -1.90 -6.83
C ALA A 147 -20.61 -2.43 -6.46
N VAL A 148 -20.46 -2.96 -5.24
CA VAL A 148 -19.22 -3.58 -4.75
C VAL A 148 -19.47 -5.08 -4.55
N PHE A 149 -18.75 -5.91 -5.30
CA PHE A 149 -18.81 -7.36 -5.19
C PHE A 149 -17.66 -7.86 -4.31
N GLY A 150 -18.00 -8.48 -3.18
CA GLY A 150 -17.11 -8.89 -2.10
C GLY A 150 -16.95 -7.78 -1.05
N ALA A 151 -17.29 -8.06 0.21
CA ALA A 151 -17.18 -7.17 1.35
C ALA A 151 -15.95 -7.49 2.23
N GLY A 152 -14.86 -7.92 1.59
CA GLY A 152 -13.55 -8.12 2.23
C GLY A 152 -12.71 -6.84 2.34
N GLY A 153 -11.41 -6.99 2.57
CA GLY A 153 -10.49 -5.85 2.80
C GLY A 153 -10.51 -4.77 1.72
N VAL A 154 -10.45 -5.14 0.43
CA VAL A 154 -10.52 -4.19 -0.71
C VAL A 154 -11.95 -3.72 -0.95
N GLY A 155 -12.94 -4.59 -0.75
CA GLY A 155 -14.36 -4.28 -0.89
C GLY A 155 -14.81 -3.17 0.05
N LEU A 156 -14.56 -3.36 1.36
CA LEU A 156 -14.85 -2.36 2.38
C LEU A 156 -14.05 -1.07 2.17
N SER A 157 -12.80 -1.16 1.69
CA SER A 157 -12.04 0.03 1.29
C SER A 157 -12.69 0.77 0.11
N SER A 158 -13.29 0.04 -0.84
CA SER A 158 -14.01 0.63 -1.97
C SER A 158 -15.29 1.31 -1.53
N VAL A 159 -16.02 0.73 -0.56
CA VAL A 159 -17.17 1.37 0.09
C VAL A 159 -16.72 2.67 0.77
N LEU A 160 -15.66 2.62 1.58
CA LEU A 160 -15.11 3.79 2.26
C LEU A 160 -14.74 4.90 1.27
N VAL A 161 -13.94 4.58 0.26
CA VAL A 161 -13.51 5.53 -0.78
C VAL A 161 -14.72 6.12 -1.50
N ALA A 162 -15.68 5.31 -1.93
CA ALA A 162 -16.85 5.79 -2.65
C ALA A 162 -17.69 6.77 -1.81
N LYS A 163 -17.89 6.47 -0.51
CA LYS A 163 -18.64 7.34 0.40
C LYS A 163 -17.91 8.63 0.76
N THR A 164 -16.58 8.66 0.68
CA THR A 164 -15.77 9.84 0.99
C THR A 164 -15.54 10.75 -0.22
N PHE A 165 -15.34 10.19 -1.41
CA PHE A 165 -14.89 10.97 -2.59
C PHE A 165 -16.02 11.62 -3.40
N ALA A 166 -17.25 11.11 -3.32
CA ALA A 166 -18.38 11.63 -4.07
C ALA A 166 -19.60 11.84 -3.16
N LYS A 167 -20.32 12.94 -3.41
CA LYS A 167 -21.51 13.30 -2.63
C LYS A 167 -22.69 12.45 -3.06
N ASN A 168 -23.59 12.18 -2.12
CA ASN A 168 -24.84 11.44 -2.37
C ASN A 168 -24.65 10.08 -3.07
N THR A 169 -23.49 9.44 -2.89
CA THR A 169 -23.23 8.13 -3.48
C THR A 169 -23.99 7.04 -2.72
N GLN A 170 -24.78 6.26 -3.48
CA GLN A 170 -25.37 5.01 -2.99
C GLN A 170 -24.40 3.88 -3.26
N VAL A 171 -24.13 3.05 -2.24
CA VAL A 171 -23.23 1.90 -2.37
C VAL A 171 -24.02 0.64 -2.06
N LEU A 172 -24.00 -0.32 -2.99
CA LEU A 172 -24.60 -1.64 -2.87
C LEU A 172 -23.47 -2.65 -2.68
N ALA A 173 -23.20 -3.04 -1.44
CA ALA A 173 -22.22 -4.08 -1.12
C ALA A 173 -22.89 -5.46 -1.20
N MET A 174 -22.23 -6.40 -1.86
CA MET A 174 -22.72 -7.76 -2.08
C MET A 174 -21.66 -8.75 -1.66
N ASP A 175 -22.02 -9.72 -0.82
CA ASP A 175 -21.16 -10.83 -0.44
C ASP A 175 -22.00 -12.10 -0.30
N ILE A 176 -21.38 -13.25 -0.50
CA ILE A 176 -22.03 -14.56 -0.29
C ILE A 176 -22.08 -14.93 1.19
N SER A 177 -21.22 -14.31 2.00
CA SER A 177 -21.15 -14.51 3.44
C SER A 177 -21.94 -13.42 4.16
N GLU A 178 -23.01 -13.81 4.85
CA GLU A 178 -23.81 -12.90 5.67
C GLU A 178 -22.96 -12.19 6.74
N ALA A 179 -21.96 -12.88 7.31
CA ALA A 179 -21.05 -12.29 8.30
C ALA A 179 -20.10 -11.20 7.74
N ALA A 180 -20.03 -11.03 6.42
CA ALA A 180 -19.22 -10.01 5.77
C ALA A 180 -20.01 -8.72 5.44
N LEU A 181 -21.35 -8.77 5.52
CA LEU A 181 -22.27 -7.65 5.29
C LEU A 181 -22.60 -6.94 6.61
#